data_AF-A0A3D2M6I0-F1
#
_entry.id   AF-A0A3D2M6I0-F1
#
_cell.length_a   1.000
_cell.length_b   1.000
_cell.length_c   1.000
_cell.angle_alpha   90.00
_cell.angle_beta   90.00
_cell.angle_gamma   90.00
#
_symmetry.space_group_name_H-M   'P 1'
#
loop_
_entity.id
_entity.type
_entity.pdbx_description
1 polymer ?
#
loop_
_entity_poly.entity_id
_entity_poly.type
_entity_poly.pdbx_seq_one_letter_code
_entity_poly.pdbx_strand_id
1 'polypeptide(L)'
;MENIQPISAASNAASLLQFDPSATIIRMPELAAITGLARPTIYKRLKDDPAFPKPVPLSNSKARGAPVGWVLAEVQAWVRQRIALRGAA
;
A
#
# COMPACT_ATOMS: atom_id res chain seq x y z
N MET A 1 8.61 -30.67 -31.99
CA MET A 1 8.67 -30.66 -30.52
C MET A 1 8.53 -29.21 -30.07
N GLU A 2 7.30 -28.79 -29.76
CA GLU A 2 7.01 -27.43 -29.30
C GLU A 2 7.67 -27.16 -27.94
N ASN A 3 8.53 -26.15 -27.91
CA ASN A 3 9.21 -25.66 -26.72
C ASN A 3 8.34 -24.57 -26.07
N ILE A 4 7.39 -24.97 -25.22
CA ILE A 4 6.55 -24.04 -24.46
C ILE A 4 7.29 -23.73 -23.15
N GLN A 5 7.99 -22.59 -23.13
CA GLN A 5 8.55 -22.04 -21.90
C GLN A 5 7.40 -21.46 -21.04
N PRO A 6 7.34 -21.74 -19.72
CA PRO A 6 6.33 -21.16 -18.86
C PRO A 6 6.53 -19.64 -18.71
N ILE A 7 5.42 -18.95 -18.86
CA ILE A 7 5.18 -17.51 -18.84
C ILE A 7 5.91 -16.79 -17.68
N SER A 8 6.79 -15.85 -18.06
CA SER A 8 7.55 -14.93 -17.20
C SER A 8 6.66 -13.90 -16.48
N ALA A 9 5.81 -14.36 -15.55
CA ALA A 9 4.97 -13.49 -14.71
C ALA A 9 5.25 -13.65 -13.20
N ALA A 10 5.86 -14.76 -12.77
CA ALA A 10 6.08 -15.04 -11.35
C ALA A 10 7.20 -14.19 -10.71
N SER A 11 8.12 -13.64 -11.51
CA SER A 11 9.33 -12.99 -11.01
C SER A 11 9.11 -11.64 -10.31
N ASN A 12 7.99 -10.94 -10.58
CA ASN A 12 7.67 -9.69 -9.88
C ASN A 12 6.94 -9.90 -8.54
N ALA A 13 6.16 -10.96 -8.40
CA ALA A 13 5.43 -11.26 -7.17
C ALA A 13 6.34 -11.83 -6.07
N ALA A 14 7.35 -12.61 -6.45
CA ALA A 14 8.30 -13.20 -5.52
C ALA A 14 9.18 -12.15 -4.80
N SER A 15 9.49 -11.03 -5.46
CA SER A 15 10.38 -10.00 -4.91
C SER A 15 9.78 -9.23 -3.72
N LEU A 16 8.45 -9.11 -3.64
CA LEU A 16 7.79 -8.42 -2.52
C LEU A 16 7.78 -9.24 -1.23
N LEU A 17 7.99 -10.56 -1.31
CA LEU A 17 8.17 -11.42 -0.13
C LEU A 17 9.55 -11.30 0.50
N GLN A 18 10.50 -10.61 -0.15
CA GLN A 18 11.86 -10.45 0.35
C GLN A 18 11.99 -9.31 1.37
N PHE A 19 11.03 -8.39 1.42
CA PHE A 19 11.09 -7.23 2.30
C PHE A 19 10.16 -7.39 3.51
N ASP A 20 10.63 -6.99 4.68
CA ASP A 20 9.79 -6.95 5.89
C ASP A 20 8.65 -5.95 5.67
N PRO A 21 7.37 -6.35 5.76
CA PRO A 21 6.24 -5.44 5.59
C PRO A 21 6.24 -4.27 6.58
N SER A 22 6.88 -4.42 7.74
CA SER A 22 7.01 -3.36 8.75
C SER A 22 8.08 -2.33 8.40
N ALA A 23 9.04 -2.69 7.54
CA ALA A 23 10.12 -1.82 7.05
C ALA A 23 9.93 -1.42 5.57
N THR A 24 8.86 -1.87 4.93
CA THR A 24 8.58 -1.58 3.51
C THR A 24 7.71 -0.35 3.37
N ILE A 25 8.17 0.61 2.58
CA ILE A 25 7.43 1.82 2.24
C ILE A 25 6.84 1.71 0.83
N ILE A 26 5.52 1.82 0.73
CA ILE A 26 4.79 1.83 -0.53
C ILE A 26 4.40 3.25 -0.96
N ARG A 27 4.19 3.42 -2.28
CA ARG A 27 3.77 4.72 -2.85
C ARG A 27 2.27 4.73 -3.15
N MET A 28 1.76 5.91 -3.53
CA MET A 28 0.32 6.13 -3.78
C MET A 28 -0.34 5.10 -4.72
N PRO A 29 0.28 4.68 -5.85
CA PRO A 29 -0.34 3.66 -6.72
C PRO A 29 -0.57 2.32 -6.00
N GLU A 30 0.40 1.87 -5.21
CA GLU A 30 0.31 0.63 -4.44
C GLU A 30 -0.68 0.75 -3.28
N LEU A 31 -0.69 1.89 -2.58
CA LEU A 31 -1.68 2.18 -1.54
C LEU A 31 -3.10 2.09 -2.12
N ALA A 32 -3.34 2.69 -3.29
CA ALA A 32 -4.63 2.63 -3.97
C ALA A 32 -4.99 1.19 -4.39
N ALA A 33 -4.01 0.43 -4.91
CA ALA A 33 -4.21 -0.97 -5.29
C ALA A 33 -4.56 -1.85 -4.07
N ILE A 34 -3.85 -1.70 -2.95
CA ILE A 34 -4.05 -2.52 -1.74
C ILE A 34 -5.36 -2.16 -1.04
N THR A 35 -5.68 -0.87 -0.92
CA THR A 35 -6.90 -0.42 -0.23
C THR A 35 -8.15 -0.49 -1.10
N GLY A 36 -8.00 -0.60 -2.43
CA GLY A 36 -9.10 -0.52 -3.39
C GLY A 36 -9.75 0.87 -3.49
N LEU A 37 -9.12 1.90 -2.92
CA LEU A 37 -9.66 3.26 -2.89
C LEU A 37 -9.10 4.13 -4.00
N ALA A 38 -9.96 4.95 -4.61
CA ALA A 38 -9.51 6.00 -5.51
C ALA A 38 -8.74 7.10 -4.74
N ARG A 39 -7.77 7.74 -5.42
CA ARG A 39 -6.92 8.79 -4.84
C ARG A 39 -7.70 9.90 -4.10
N PRO A 40 -8.82 10.45 -4.62
CA PRO A 40 -9.59 11.46 -3.90
C PRO A 40 -10.11 10.95 -2.54
N THR A 41 -10.55 9.69 -2.48
CA THR A 41 -11.04 9.06 -1.26
C THR A 41 -9.91 8.83 -0.25
N ILE A 42 -8.71 8.50 -0.73
CA ILE A 42 -7.52 8.39 0.13
C ILE A 42 -7.20 9.74 0.77
N TYR A 43 -7.17 10.83 0.00
CA TYR A 43 -6.94 12.17 0.56
C TYR A 43 -8.02 12.59 1.56
N LYS A 44 -9.28 12.23 1.31
CA LYS A 44 -10.37 12.45 2.27
C LYS A 44 -10.13 11.68 3.57
N ARG A 45 -9.79 10.38 3.49
CA ARG A 45 -9.48 9.57 4.68
C ARG A 45 -8.28 10.07 5.45
N LEU A 46 -7.22 10.51 4.78
CA LEU A 46 -6.05 11.11 5.43
C LEU A 46 -6.41 12.32 6.31
N LYS A 47 -7.50 13.02 5.97
CA LYS A 47 -8.01 14.15 6.76
C LYS A 47 -8.99 13.71 7.86
N ASP A 48 -9.89 12.80 7.52
CA ASP A 48 -11.08 12.52 8.34
C ASP A 48 -10.92 11.28 9.26
N ASP A 49 -10.03 10.35 8.91
CA ASP A 49 -9.91 9.03 9.55
C ASP A 49 -8.55 8.89 10.27
N PRO A 50 -8.49 9.04 11.60
CA PRO A 50 -7.24 8.93 12.35
C PRO A 50 -6.67 7.50 12.39
N ALA A 51 -7.48 6.48 12.05
CA ALA A 51 -7.03 5.10 11.94
C ALA A 51 -6.41 4.79 10.57
N PHE A 52 -6.51 5.70 9.60
CA PHE A 52 -5.91 5.52 8.29
C PHE A 52 -4.37 5.65 8.37
N PRO A 53 -3.60 4.83 7.61
CA PRO A 53 -2.15 4.86 7.62
C PRO A 53 -1.57 6.26 7.35
N LYS A 54 -0.59 6.67 8.15
CA LYS A 54 -0.02 8.01 8.08
C LYS A 54 1.10 8.07 7.04
N PRO A 55 1.24 9.20 6.32
CA PRO A 55 2.31 9.37 5.35
C PRO A 55 3.66 9.55 6.05
N VAL A 56 4.67 8.83 5.57
CA VAL A 56 6.08 8.94 5.98
C VAL A 56 6.82 9.83 4.96
N PRO A 57 7.39 10.98 5.36
CA PRO A 57 8.23 11.79 4.48
C PRO A 57 9.48 11.02 4.03
N LEU A 58 9.78 11.04 2.73
CA LEU A 58 10.96 10.36 2.15
C LEU A 58 12.11 11.32 1.84
N SER A 59 11.95 12.59 2.21
CA SER A 59 12.95 13.63 2.05
C SER A 59 12.87 14.61 3.22
N ASN A 60 13.98 15.28 3.49
CA ASN A 60 14.05 16.37 4.47
C ASN A 60 13.33 17.64 4.01
N SER A 61 12.93 17.72 2.74
CA SER A 61 12.18 18.85 2.20
C SER A 61 10.76 18.90 2.74
N LYS A 62 10.36 20.05 3.29
CA LYS A 62 8.97 20.37 3.66
C LYS A 62 8.20 21.05 2.54
N ALA A 63 8.75 21.09 1.32
CA ALA A 63 8.09 21.72 0.18
C ALA A 63 6.77 21.01 -0.17
N ARG A 64 5.83 21.77 -0.74
CA ARG A 64 4.59 21.21 -1.28
C ARG A 64 4.97 20.22 -2.40
N GLY A 65 4.57 18.97 -2.24
CA GLY A 65 4.90 17.90 -3.20
C GLY A 65 6.16 17.10 -2.86
N ALA A 66 6.78 17.31 -1.69
CA ALA A 66 7.81 16.41 -1.19
C ALA A 66 7.30 14.95 -1.21
N PRO A 67 8.15 13.99 -1.61
CA PRO A 67 7.73 12.60 -1.72
C PRO A 67 7.38 12.03 -0.34
N VAL A 68 6.24 11.33 -0.27
CA VAL A 68 5.76 10.63 0.94
C VAL A 68 5.38 9.19 0.64
N GLY A 69 5.60 8.26 1.56
CA GLY A 69 5.14 6.87 1.41
C GLY A 69 4.30 6.42 2.59
N TRP A 70 3.92 5.14 2.61
CA TRP A 70 3.17 4.52 3.71
C TRP A 70 3.80 3.19 4.07
N VAL A 71 3.76 2.83 5.34
CA VAL A 71 4.28 1.53 5.80
C VAL A 71 3.31 0.42 5.35
N LEU A 72 3.83 -0.60 4.66
CA LEU A 72 3.01 -1.69 4.12
C LEU A 72 2.22 -2.41 5.22
N ALA A 73 2.85 -2.70 6.36
CA ALA A 73 2.19 -3.37 7.49
C ALA A 73 1.00 -2.56 8.04
N GLU A 74 1.11 -1.23 8.15
CA GLU A 74 0.02 -0.36 8.61
C GLU A 74 -1.16 -0.39 7.63
N VAL A 75 -0.86 -0.33 6.33
CA VAL A 75 -1.87 -0.40 5.27
C VAL A 75 -2.61 -1.72 5.30
N GLN A 76 -1.88 -2.84 5.40
CA GLN A 76 -2.48 -4.16 5.53
C GLN A 76 -3.30 -4.31 6.82
N ALA A 77 -2.83 -3.75 7.94
CA ALA A 77 -3.55 -3.75 9.20
C ALA A 77 -4.88 -2.99 9.10
N TRP A 78 -4.87 -1.82 8.46
CA TRP A 78 -6.09 -1.06 8.21
C TRP A 78 -7.09 -1.83 7.32
N VAL A 79 -6.62 -2.50 6.27
CA VAL A 79 -7.48 -3.36 5.42
C VAL A 79 -8.08 -4.50 6.25
N ARG A 80 -7.28 -5.19 7.08
CA ARG A 80 -7.77 -6.24 7.99
C ARG A 80 -8.82 -5.71 8.96
N GLN A 81 -8.63 -4.50 9.50
CA GLN A 81 -9.62 -3.85 10.35
C GLN A 81 -10.93 -3.58 9.59
N ARG A 82 -10.87 -3.10 8.34
CA ARG A 82 -12.07 -2.93 7.50
C ARG A 82 -12.80 -4.25 7.24
N ILE A 83 -12.06 -5.34 7.04
CA ILE A 83 -12.63 -6.69 6.87
C ILE A 83 -13.30 -7.15 8.16
N ALA A 84 -12.67 -6.96 9.33
CA ALA A 84 -13.24 -7.32 10.62
C ALA A 84 -14.54 -6.55 10.90
N LEU A 85 -14.58 -5.25 10.59
CA LEU A 85 -15.76 -4.41 10.77
C LEU A 85 -16.96 -4.81 9.89
N ARG A 86 -16.73 -5.51 8.77
CA ARG A 86 -17.82 -6.04 7.91
C ARG A 86 -18.69 -7.06 8.67
N GLY A 87 -18.08 -7.88 9.52
CA GLY A 87 -18.77 -8.99 10.20
C GLY A 87 -19.35 -8.64 11.57
N ALA A 88 -19.15 -7.40 12.03
CA ALA A 88 -19.61 -6.92 13.34
C ALA A 88 -20.87 -6.03 13.24
N ALA A 89 -21.59 -6.08 12.11
CA ALA A 89 -22.82 -5.32 11.83
C ALA A 89 -24.01 -6.25 11.65
#